data_AF-A0A9D2JA90-F1
#
_entry.id   AF-A0A9D2JA90-F1
#
_cell.length_a   1.000
_cell.length_b   1.000
_cell.length_c   1.000
_cell.angle_alpha   90.00
_cell.angle_beta   90.00
_cell.angle_gamma   90.00
#
_symmetry.space_group_name_H-M   'P 1'
#
loop_
_entity.id
_entity.type
_entity.pdbx_description
1 polymer ?
#
loop_
_entity_poly.entity_id
_entity_poly.type
_entity_poly.pdbx_seq_one_letter_code
_entity_poly.pdbx_strand_id
1 'polypeptide(L)'
;MPDGLNIYKSTLTPQEVDEAFRNIGKVQANIEKAAGYAQTAEHYGTIVQQNQAAIQAIEDNLSDVQGAAQNAADAKNAATSAAASASAASQSASDAEDAAKRAEAAAGVNPSDYYTKQQADAAFATAAQGQLAQSAVQSINGKTGSTVTLAPSDIGAAAPANVLPNVLVAGLPGIRNLAYTKVNLLDVDASDPTGEANTPMFFGSDSPSTQLINAPYKSGPFYGYRQVFMSKNQGGTIHLVTVLLLETYPIAGRIWGNTYDMGASTWYGWHGSSMQ
;
A
#
# COMPACT_ATOMS: atom_id res chain seq x y z
N MET A 1 -87.89 50.51 56.12
CA MET A 1 -87.33 51.35 55.03
C MET A 1 -85.81 51.39 55.21
N PRO A 2 -85.04 51.44 54.11
CA PRO A 2 -84.31 50.35 53.49
C PRO A 2 -82.87 50.20 53.99
N ASP A 3 -82.35 48.97 53.95
CA ASP A 3 -80.93 48.66 54.15
C ASP A 3 -80.07 49.43 53.13
N GLY A 4 -79.14 50.21 53.66
CA GLY A 4 -78.23 51.05 52.89
C GLY A 4 -77.28 50.20 52.05
N LEU A 5 -77.54 50.14 50.75
CA LEU A 5 -76.56 49.75 49.75
C LEU A 5 -75.32 50.63 49.92
N ASN A 6 -74.23 50.04 50.42
CA ASN A 6 -72.91 50.67 50.43
C ASN A 6 -72.46 50.84 48.97
N ILE A 7 -72.77 52.00 48.40
CA ILE A 7 -72.30 52.40 47.07
C ILE A 7 -70.81 52.70 47.19
N TYR A 8 -69.97 51.74 46.81
CA TYR A 8 -68.54 51.97 46.63
C TYR A 8 -68.34 53.05 45.54
N LYS A 9 -67.96 54.25 45.95
CA LYS A 9 -67.49 55.28 45.02
C LYS A 9 -66.02 55.01 44.71
N SER A 10 -65.76 54.52 43.51
CA SER A 10 -64.39 54.40 42.98
C SER A 10 -63.72 55.78 42.96
N THR A 11 -62.46 55.85 43.39
CA THR A 11 -61.62 57.04 43.25
C THR A 11 -60.96 57.14 41.88
N LEU A 12 -61.13 56.13 41.02
CA LEU A 12 -60.57 56.09 39.67
C LEU A 12 -61.43 56.89 38.70
N THR A 13 -60.76 57.64 37.83
CA THR A 13 -61.37 58.26 36.65
C THR A 13 -61.83 57.20 35.64
N PRO A 14 -62.78 57.51 34.75
CA PRO A 14 -63.20 56.58 33.69
C PRO A 14 -62.04 56.08 32.81
N GLN A 15 -61.03 56.92 32.57
CA GLN A 15 -59.84 56.56 31.77
C GLN A 15 -58.96 55.53 32.49
N GLU A 16 -58.77 55.67 33.80
CA GLU A 16 -58.03 54.70 34.62
C GLU A 16 -58.76 53.36 34.70
N VAL A 17 -60.11 53.38 34.72
CA VAL A 17 -60.93 52.16 34.67
C VAL A 17 -60.77 51.44 33.32
N ASP A 18 -60.84 52.16 32.20
CA ASP A 18 -60.62 51.59 30.87
C ASP A 18 -59.20 51.03 30.71
N GLU A 19 -58.20 51.70 31.27
CA GLU A 19 -56.82 51.24 31.26
C GLU A 19 -56.62 49.99 32.14
N ALA A 20 -57.26 49.93 33.30
CA ALA A 20 -57.27 48.73 34.13
C ALA A 20 -57.87 47.53 33.38
N PHE A 21 -59.00 47.70 32.69
CA PHE A 21 -59.60 46.63 31.89
C PHE A 21 -58.69 46.19 30.72
N ARG A 22 -58.04 47.13 30.02
CA ARG A 22 -57.03 46.79 28.99
C ARG A 22 -55.86 45.99 29.57
N ASN A 23 -55.38 46.37 30.75
CA ASN A 23 -54.27 45.67 31.40
C ASN A 23 -54.68 44.27 31.88
N ILE A 24 -55.90 44.09 32.39
CA ILE A 24 -56.44 42.77 32.71
C ILE A 24 -56.48 41.87 31.47
N GLY A 25 -56.93 42.39 30.33
CA GLY A 25 -56.93 41.65 29.07
C GLY A 25 -55.53 41.23 28.60
N LYS A 26 -54.52 42.10 28.75
CA LYS A 26 -53.11 41.77 28.46
C LYS A 26 -52.57 40.69 29.40
N VAL A 27 -52.90 40.76 30.69
CA VAL A 27 -52.49 39.76 31.68
C VAL A 27 -53.11 38.41 31.36
N GLN A 28 -54.40 38.35 31.02
CA GLN A 28 -55.07 37.12 30.59
C GLN A 28 -54.39 36.50 29.36
N ALA A 29 -54.12 37.30 28.32
CA ALA A 29 -53.43 36.82 27.12
C ALA A 29 -52.02 36.29 27.40
N ASN A 30 -51.29 36.90 28.34
CA ASN A 30 -49.97 36.43 28.75
C ASN A 30 -50.05 35.13 29.56
N ILE A 31 -51.07 34.97 30.41
CA ILE A 31 -51.31 33.73 31.17
C ILE A 31 -51.60 32.57 30.20
N GLU A 32 -52.44 32.78 29.19
CA GLU A 32 -52.76 31.76 28.17
C GLU A 32 -51.50 31.34 27.39
N LYS A 33 -50.67 32.30 26.99
CA LYS A 33 -49.37 32.00 26.35
C LYS A 33 -48.44 31.21 27.27
N ALA A 34 -48.33 31.60 28.53
CA ALA A 34 -47.51 30.90 29.51
C ALA A 34 -47.98 29.46 29.74
N ALA A 35 -49.30 29.23 29.78
CA ALA A 35 -49.89 27.90 29.87
C ALA A 35 -49.54 27.04 28.65
N GLY A 36 -49.59 27.62 27.44
CA GLY A 36 -49.18 26.93 26.21
C GLY A 36 -47.69 26.55 26.20
N TYR A 37 -46.81 27.43 26.70
CA TYR A 37 -45.39 27.12 26.85
C TYR A 37 -45.14 26.03 27.90
N ALA A 38 -45.87 26.05 29.02
CA ALA A 38 -45.76 25.02 30.05
C ALA A 38 -46.16 23.63 29.51
N GLN A 39 -47.26 23.53 28.78
CA GLN A 39 -47.68 22.28 28.14
C GLN A 39 -46.66 21.78 27.12
N THR A 40 -46.09 22.69 26.31
CA THR A 40 -45.05 22.34 25.35
C THR A 40 -43.79 21.80 26.04
N ALA A 41 -43.37 22.45 27.13
CA ALA A 41 -42.22 22.01 27.91
C ALA A 41 -42.45 20.63 28.57
N GLU A 42 -43.64 20.37 29.09
CA GLU A 42 -44.02 19.07 29.64
C GLU A 42 -43.99 17.97 28.57
N HIS A 43 -44.50 18.26 27.37
CA HIS A 43 -44.45 17.34 26.24
C HIS A 43 -43.02 16.98 25.84
N TYR A 44 -42.14 17.98 25.72
CA TYR A 44 -40.71 17.73 25.44
C TYR A 44 -40.01 16.99 26.57
N GLY A 45 -40.32 17.30 27.84
CA GLY A 45 -39.80 16.57 28.99
C GLY A 45 -40.14 15.09 28.94
N THR A 46 -41.38 14.76 28.54
CA THR A 46 -41.83 13.38 28.35
C THR A 46 -41.06 12.67 27.23
N ILE A 47 -40.86 13.34 26.09
CA ILE A 47 -40.08 12.78 24.96
C ILE A 47 -38.64 12.49 25.39
N VAL A 48 -38.01 13.40 26.14
CA VAL A 48 -36.64 13.20 26.63
C VAL A 48 -36.56 11.99 27.55
N GLN A 49 -37.49 11.83 28.48
CA GLN A 49 -37.53 10.67 29.37
C GLN A 49 -37.74 9.36 28.61
N GLN A 50 -38.62 9.35 27.60
CA GLN A 50 -38.84 8.18 26.74
C GLN A 50 -37.58 7.82 25.95
N ASN A 51 -36.89 8.81 25.40
CA ASN A 51 -35.67 8.61 24.64
C ASN A 51 -34.50 8.14 25.52
N GLN A 52 -34.44 8.55 26.79
CA GLN A 52 -33.40 8.12 27.72
C GLN A 52 -33.35 6.60 27.88
N ALA A 53 -34.50 5.94 28.00
CA ALA A 53 -34.57 4.48 28.12
C ALA A 53 -34.10 3.78 26.84
N ALA A 54 -34.45 4.32 25.67
CA ALA A 54 -34.01 3.79 24.38
C ALA A 54 -32.49 3.94 24.19
N ILE A 55 -31.92 5.08 24.60
CA ILE A 55 -30.47 5.31 24.57
C ILE A 55 -29.74 4.30 25.46
N GLN A 56 -30.21 4.10 26.69
CA GLN A 56 -29.60 3.13 27.60
C GLN A 56 -29.63 1.70 27.02
N ALA A 57 -30.77 1.30 26.44
CA ALA A 57 -30.87 -0.02 25.80
C ALA A 57 -29.89 -0.19 24.63
N ILE A 58 -29.62 0.87 23.87
CA ILE A 58 -28.62 0.84 22.79
C ILE A 58 -27.21 0.71 23.39
N GLU A 59 -26.90 1.46 24.44
CA GLU A 59 -25.60 1.41 25.12
C GLU A 59 -25.32 0.03 25.72
N ASP A 60 -26.31 -0.57 26.39
CA ASP A 60 -26.18 -1.89 27.02
C ASP A 60 -25.92 -2.99 25.97
N ASN A 61 -26.59 -2.91 24.80
CA ASN A 61 -26.44 -3.90 23.72
C ASN A 61 -25.22 -3.63 22.81
N LEU A 62 -24.55 -2.48 22.92
CA LEU A 62 -23.44 -2.13 22.02
C LEU A 62 -22.29 -3.14 22.12
N SER A 63 -22.00 -3.59 23.35
CA SER A 63 -20.92 -4.55 23.60
C SER A 63 -21.19 -5.92 22.97
N ASP A 64 -22.44 -6.40 23.00
CA ASP A 64 -22.85 -7.66 22.38
C ASP A 64 -22.74 -7.60 20.85
N VAL A 65 -23.16 -6.47 20.25
CA VAL A 65 -23.04 -6.25 18.79
C VAL A 65 -21.56 -6.23 18.37
N GLN A 66 -20.71 -5.55 19.13
CA GLN A 66 -19.27 -5.52 18.88
C GLN A 66 -18.64 -6.91 19.06
N GLY A 67 -19.03 -7.65 20.10
CA GLY A 67 -18.57 -9.02 20.34
C GLY A 67 -18.97 -9.99 19.22
N ALA A 68 -20.21 -9.89 18.72
CA ALA A 68 -20.68 -10.69 17.60
C ALA A 68 -19.89 -10.41 16.31
N ALA A 69 -19.59 -9.14 16.03
CA ALA A 69 -18.77 -8.75 14.89
C ALA A 69 -17.34 -9.31 14.99
N GLN A 70 -16.73 -9.24 16.17
CA GLN A 70 -15.40 -9.80 16.41
C GLN A 70 -15.40 -11.33 16.24
N ASN A 71 -16.36 -12.03 16.82
CA ASN A 71 -16.49 -13.49 16.67
C ASN A 71 -16.65 -13.92 15.20
N ALA A 72 -17.38 -13.15 14.40
CA ALA A 72 -17.50 -13.41 12.96
C ALA A 72 -16.17 -13.21 12.21
N ALA A 73 -15.40 -12.19 12.57
CA ALA A 73 -14.06 -11.96 12.01
C ALA A 73 -13.09 -13.10 12.38
N ASP A 74 -13.10 -13.53 13.63
CA ASP A 74 -12.27 -14.64 14.11
C ASP A 74 -12.62 -15.96 13.42
N ALA A 75 -13.92 -16.25 13.26
CA ALA A 75 -14.39 -17.43 12.52
C ALA A 75 -13.96 -17.39 11.05
N LYS A 76 -14.02 -16.23 10.39
CA LYS A 76 -13.54 -16.06 9.02
C LYS A 76 -12.03 -16.33 8.91
N ASN A 77 -11.24 -15.77 9.84
CA ASN A 77 -9.79 -15.98 9.87
C ASN A 77 -9.44 -17.46 10.08
N ALA A 78 -10.13 -18.13 11.03
CA ALA A 78 -9.96 -19.56 11.28
C ALA A 78 -10.28 -20.40 10.03
N ALA A 79 -11.37 -20.08 9.31
CA ALA A 79 -11.72 -20.75 8.07
C ALA A 79 -10.67 -20.55 6.97
N THR A 80 -10.11 -19.34 6.84
CA THR A 80 -9.00 -19.06 5.89
C THR A 80 -7.74 -19.87 6.24
N SER A 81 -7.37 -19.93 7.52
CA SER A 81 -6.22 -20.74 7.97
C SER A 81 -6.43 -22.24 7.72
N ALA A 82 -7.65 -22.74 7.95
CA ALA A 82 -8.00 -24.13 7.67
C ALA A 82 -7.91 -24.45 6.16
N ALA A 83 -8.40 -23.55 5.30
CA ALA A 83 -8.31 -23.70 3.85
C ALA A 83 -6.84 -23.72 3.37
N ALA A 84 -5.99 -22.83 3.89
CA ALA A 84 -4.56 -22.81 3.57
C ALA A 84 -3.86 -24.11 3.99
N SER A 85 -4.20 -24.63 5.19
CA SER A 85 -3.66 -25.90 5.70
C SER A 85 -4.08 -27.09 4.81
N ALA A 86 -5.33 -27.10 4.34
CA ALA A 86 -5.83 -28.12 3.42
C ALA A 86 -5.10 -28.07 2.06
N SER A 87 -4.86 -26.87 1.51
CA SER A 87 -4.09 -26.71 0.26
C SER A 87 -2.65 -27.21 0.41
N ALA A 88 -1.98 -26.91 1.53
CA ALA A 88 -0.63 -27.39 1.80
C ALA A 88 -0.57 -28.93 1.93
N ALA A 89 -1.57 -29.54 2.57
CA ALA A 89 -1.68 -30.99 2.67
C ALA A 89 -1.87 -31.64 1.28
N SER A 90 -2.73 -31.06 0.43
CA SER A 90 -2.92 -31.53 -0.95
C SER A 90 -1.63 -31.45 -1.77
N GLN A 91 -0.89 -30.34 -1.67
CA GLN A 91 0.39 -30.20 -2.37
C GLN A 91 1.41 -31.26 -1.88
N SER A 92 1.50 -31.46 -0.57
CA SER A 92 2.39 -32.46 0.02
C SER A 92 2.07 -33.88 -0.47
N ALA A 93 0.78 -34.19 -0.68
CA ALA A 93 0.35 -35.47 -1.24
C ALA A 93 0.78 -35.62 -2.71
N SER A 94 0.65 -34.57 -3.53
CA SER A 94 1.12 -34.57 -4.92
C SER A 94 2.64 -34.72 -5.00
N ASP A 95 3.39 -34.02 -4.15
CA ASP A 95 4.85 -34.11 -4.09
C ASP A 95 5.30 -35.53 -3.70
N ALA A 96 4.58 -36.18 -2.78
CA ALA A 96 4.84 -37.57 -2.39
C ALA A 96 4.56 -38.56 -3.53
N GLU A 97 3.49 -38.35 -4.31
CA GLU A 97 3.19 -39.17 -5.49
C GLU A 97 4.28 -39.04 -6.56
N ASP A 98 4.74 -37.81 -6.83
CA ASP A 98 5.82 -37.55 -7.78
C ASP A 98 7.16 -38.16 -7.32
N ALA A 99 7.45 -38.07 -6.02
CA ALA A 99 8.62 -38.71 -5.44
C ALA A 99 8.57 -40.24 -5.58
N ALA A 100 7.40 -40.86 -5.36
CA ALA A 100 7.20 -42.28 -5.56
C ALA A 100 7.42 -42.69 -7.03
N LYS A 101 6.85 -41.95 -7.99
CA LYS A 101 7.07 -42.20 -9.44
C LYS A 101 8.55 -42.12 -9.83
N ARG A 102 9.29 -41.14 -9.29
CA ARG A 102 10.75 -41.03 -9.54
C ARG A 102 11.53 -42.20 -8.94
N ALA A 103 11.15 -42.65 -7.75
CA ALA A 103 11.77 -43.80 -7.12
C ALA A 103 11.53 -45.10 -7.91
N GLU A 104 10.32 -45.32 -8.41
CA GLU A 104 9.99 -46.45 -9.29
C GLU A 104 10.78 -46.41 -10.60
N ALA A 105 10.85 -45.23 -11.25
CA ALA A 105 11.64 -45.05 -12.46
C ALA A 105 13.13 -45.34 -12.22
N ALA A 106 13.68 -44.91 -11.08
CA ALA A 106 15.06 -45.19 -10.71
C ALA A 106 15.32 -46.67 -10.40
N ALA A 107 14.35 -47.39 -9.85
CA ALA A 107 14.48 -48.82 -9.55
C ALA A 107 14.53 -49.69 -10.84
N GLY A 108 13.95 -49.22 -11.94
CA GLY A 108 14.01 -49.88 -13.25
C GLY A 108 15.30 -49.60 -14.04
N VAL A 109 16.14 -48.67 -13.57
CA VAL A 109 17.43 -48.37 -14.20
C VAL A 109 18.44 -49.45 -13.81
N ASN A 110 18.82 -50.31 -14.75
CA ASN A 110 19.92 -51.23 -14.54
C ASN A 110 21.25 -50.48 -14.67
N PRO A 111 22.08 -50.37 -13.62
CA PRO A 111 23.35 -49.66 -13.68
C PRO A 111 24.33 -50.23 -14.71
N SER A 112 24.16 -51.49 -15.13
CA SER A 112 24.98 -52.10 -16.18
C SER A 112 24.67 -51.60 -17.60
N ASP A 113 23.53 -50.92 -17.79
CA ASP A 113 23.15 -50.32 -19.08
C ASP A 113 23.85 -48.98 -19.33
N TYR A 114 24.57 -48.48 -18.32
CA TYR A 114 25.33 -47.25 -18.38
C TYR A 114 26.82 -47.58 -18.35
N TYR A 115 27.60 -46.86 -19.17
CA TYR A 115 29.05 -46.93 -19.07
C TYR A 115 29.50 -46.47 -17.68
N THR A 116 30.29 -47.30 -17.01
CA THR A 116 31.11 -46.82 -15.88
C THR A 116 31.97 -45.66 -16.35
N LYS A 117 32.38 -44.77 -15.43
CA LYS A 117 33.26 -43.64 -15.77
C LYS A 117 34.45 -44.08 -16.62
N GLN A 118 35.07 -45.20 -16.26
CA GLN A 118 36.23 -45.74 -16.97
C GLN A 118 35.90 -46.24 -18.38
N GLN A 119 34.73 -46.85 -18.58
CA GLN A 119 34.26 -47.24 -19.91
C GLN A 119 33.87 -46.04 -20.77
N ALA A 120 33.25 -45.00 -20.18
CA ALA A 120 32.91 -43.77 -20.87
C ALA A 120 34.18 -43.00 -21.28
N ASP A 121 35.16 -42.88 -20.39
CA ASP A 121 36.47 -42.28 -20.69
C ASP A 121 37.17 -43.03 -21.83
N ALA A 122 37.14 -44.35 -21.84
CA ALA A 122 37.72 -45.17 -22.91
C ALA A 122 36.97 -45.05 -24.25
N ALA A 123 35.65 -44.92 -24.24
CA ALA A 123 34.82 -44.86 -25.43
C ALA A 123 34.74 -43.45 -26.05
N PHE A 124 34.79 -42.39 -25.25
CA PHE A 124 34.45 -41.02 -25.67
C PHE A 124 35.55 -39.98 -25.44
N ALA A 125 36.59 -40.30 -24.66
CA ALA A 125 37.75 -39.43 -24.45
C ALA A 125 39.02 -40.06 -25.05
N THR A 126 38.91 -40.61 -26.26
CA THR A 126 40.07 -41.18 -26.94
C THR A 126 41.05 -40.09 -27.37
N ALA A 127 42.34 -40.43 -27.45
CA ALA A 127 43.37 -39.53 -27.98
C ALA A 127 43.03 -39.06 -29.41
N ALA A 128 42.32 -39.86 -30.20
CA ALA A 128 41.83 -39.49 -31.52
C ALA A 128 40.75 -38.39 -31.46
N GLN A 129 39.77 -38.51 -30.56
CA GLN A 129 38.78 -37.45 -30.32
C GLN A 129 39.45 -36.19 -29.75
N GLY A 130 40.44 -36.34 -28.86
CA GLY A 130 41.26 -35.24 -28.37
C GLY A 130 42.05 -34.54 -29.48
N GLN A 131 42.59 -35.28 -30.45
CA GLN A 131 43.27 -34.72 -31.62
C GLN A 131 42.31 -34.02 -32.59
N LEU A 132 41.11 -34.58 -32.79
CA LEU A 132 40.06 -33.94 -33.60
C LEU A 132 39.56 -32.64 -32.94
N ALA A 133 39.35 -32.64 -31.62
CA ALA A 133 39.01 -31.44 -30.86
C ALA A 133 40.14 -30.41 -30.88
N GLN A 134 41.40 -30.83 -30.72
CA GLN A 134 42.57 -29.97 -30.81
C GLN A 134 42.73 -29.36 -32.20
N SER A 135 42.48 -30.14 -33.25
CA SER A 135 42.51 -29.67 -34.64
C SER A 135 41.35 -28.71 -34.94
N ALA A 136 40.15 -28.98 -34.42
CA ALA A 136 38.99 -28.09 -34.57
C ALA A 136 39.19 -26.75 -33.84
N VAL A 137 39.84 -26.75 -32.67
CA VAL A 137 40.22 -25.52 -31.94
C VAL A 137 41.30 -24.73 -32.69
N GLN A 138 42.15 -25.40 -33.48
CA GLN A 138 43.19 -24.77 -34.32
C GLN A 138 42.68 -24.26 -35.68
N SER A 139 41.40 -24.42 -36.00
CA SER A 139 40.83 -23.94 -37.26
C SER A 139 39.51 -23.20 -37.02
N ILE A 140 39.58 -22.05 -36.36
CA ILE A 140 38.47 -21.08 -36.39
C ILE A 140 38.84 -20.02 -37.43
N ASN A 141 38.07 -19.97 -38.53
CA ASN A 141 38.20 -18.96 -39.59
C ASN A 141 39.62 -18.79 -40.16
N GLY A 142 40.34 -19.91 -40.36
CA GLY A 142 41.66 -19.92 -41.02
C GLY A 142 42.83 -19.48 -40.14
N LYS A 143 42.64 -19.24 -38.84
CA LYS A 143 43.72 -18.92 -37.90
C LYS A 143 44.24 -20.18 -37.20
N THR A 144 45.56 -20.38 -37.21
CA THR A 144 46.25 -21.56 -36.65
C THR A 144 47.23 -21.16 -35.54
N GLY A 145 47.49 -22.07 -34.58
CA GLY A 145 48.49 -21.88 -33.50
C GLY A 145 47.98 -22.27 -32.10
N SER A 146 48.90 -22.47 -31.14
CA SER A 146 48.59 -22.75 -29.72
C SER A 146 48.14 -21.51 -28.94
N THR A 147 48.20 -20.32 -29.55
CA THR A 147 47.67 -19.05 -29.03
C THR A 147 46.96 -18.35 -30.18
N VAL A 148 45.62 -18.37 -30.17
CA VAL A 148 44.81 -17.74 -31.22
C VAL A 148 44.35 -16.36 -30.73
N THR A 149 44.94 -15.30 -31.27
CA THR A 149 44.46 -13.93 -31.03
C THR A 149 43.28 -13.64 -31.96
N LEU A 150 42.09 -13.57 -31.39
CA LEU A 150 40.86 -13.20 -32.08
C LEU A 150 40.63 -11.69 -32.01
N ALA A 151 40.41 -11.06 -33.15
CA ALA A 151 39.83 -9.73 -33.29
C ALA A 151 38.30 -9.85 -33.44
N PRO A 152 37.53 -8.81 -33.13
CA PRO A 152 36.07 -8.82 -33.26
C PRO A 152 35.56 -9.27 -34.64
N SER A 153 36.28 -8.93 -35.71
CA SER A 153 35.96 -9.35 -37.07
C SER A 153 36.03 -10.87 -37.29
N ASP A 154 36.82 -11.60 -36.50
CA ASP A 154 37.03 -13.04 -36.69
C ASP A 154 35.91 -13.92 -36.14
N ILE A 155 35.00 -13.36 -35.35
CA ILE A 155 33.85 -14.08 -34.78
C ILE A 155 32.52 -13.60 -35.34
N GLY A 156 32.56 -12.83 -36.44
CA GLY A 156 31.37 -12.20 -37.01
C GLY A 156 30.72 -11.19 -36.06
N ALA A 157 31.45 -10.70 -35.05
CA ALA A 157 30.96 -9.61 -34.22
C ALA A 157 30.93 -8.37 -35.10
N ALA A 158 29.73 -8.02 -35.58
CA ALA A 158 29.43 -6.67 -35.98
C ALA A 158 29.86 -5.74 -34.83
N ALA A 159 30.49 -4.60 -35.17
CA ALA A 159 30.87 -3.56 -34.22
C ALA A 159 29.80 -3.45 -33.14
N PRO A 160 30.14 -3.51 -31.84
CA PRO A 160 29.25 -3.93 -30.76
C PRO A 160 27.86 -3.35 -30.99
N ALA A 161 26.99 -4.18 -31.58
CA ALA A 161 25.59 -3.87 -31.59
C ALA A 161 25.27 -3.88 -30.11
N ASN A 162 24.97 -2.70 -29.60
CA ASN A 162 24.69 -2.48 -28.21
C ASN A 162 23.44 -3.32 -27.92
N VAL A 163 23.59 -4.58 -27.49
CA VAL A 163 22.46 -5.52 -27.38
C VAL A 163 21.58 -5.19 -26.17
N LEU A 164 21.94 -4.17 -25.38
CA LEU A 164 21.22 -3.75 -24.18
C LEU A 164 21.13 -2.23 -23.91
N PRO A 165 20.96 -1.31 -24.89
CA PRO A 165 20.48 0.02 -24.51
C PRO A 165 19.54 0.66 -25.52
N ASN A 166 18.54 -0.06 -26.04
CA ASN A 166 17.47 0.64 -26.74
C ASN A 166 16.05 0.32 -26.30
N VAL A 167 15.84 -0.77 -25.56
CA VAL A 167 14.52 -1.00 -24.94
C VAL A 167 14.36 -0.21 -23.63
N LEU A 168 15.47 0.18 -22.99
CA LEU A 168 15.44 1.06 -21.80
C LEU A 168 15.74 2.53 -22.14
N VAL A 169 16.49 2.85 -23.20
CA VAL A 169 16.85 4.24 -23.53
C VAL A 169 15.69 5.03 -24.13
N ALA A 170 14.72 4.35 -24.77
CA ALA A 170 13.50 5.02 -25.24
C ALA A 170 12.53 5.42 -24.11
N GLY A 171 12.77 4.95 -22.87
CA GLY A 171 11.80 5.05 -21.79
C GLY A 171 10.57 4.19 -22.05
N LEU A 172 10.03 3.59 -21.00
CA LEU A 172 8.63 3.15 -21.06
C LEU A 172 7.77 4.41 -21.00
N PRO A 173 6.67 4.54 -21.78
CA PRO A 173 5.79 5.70 -21.68
C PRO A 173 5.38 5.96 -20.23
N GLY A 174 5.68 7.15 -19.71
CA GLY A 174 5.39 7.53 -18.33
C GLY A 174 6.42 7.07 -17.28
N ILE A 175 7.59 6.54 -17.67
CA ILE A 175 8.69 6.19 -16.76
C ILE A 175 9.97 6.89 -17.23
N ARG A 176 10.60 7.66 -16.34
CA ARG A 176 11.90 8.27 -16.63
C ARG A 176 13.02 7.24 -16.49
N ASN A 177 13.95 7.26 -17.44
CA ASN A 177 15.21 6.54 -17.33
C ASN A 177 16.36 7.55 -17.25
N LEU A 178 16.78 7.87 -16.03
CA LEU A 178 17.87 8.80 -15.78
C LEU A 178 19.19 8.03 -15.67
N ALA A 179 19.75 7.66 -16.81
CA ALA A 179 21.09 7.12 -16.86
C ALA A 179 22.10 8.26 -16.61
N TYR A 180 22.93 8.13 -15.56
CA TYR A 180 24.17 8.91 -15.36
C TYR A 180 24.06 10.40 -15.00
N THR A 181 22.97 10.85 -14.35
CA THR A 181 22.91 12.19 -13.74
C THR A 181 22.78 12.11 -12.22
N LYS A 182 23.20 13.17 -11.50
CA LYS A 182 22.95 13.26 -10.06
C LYS A 182 21.43 13.31 -9.83
N VAL A 183 20.89 12.32 -9.12
CA VAL A 183 19.45 12.23 -8.86
C VAL A 183 19.19 12.47 -7.38
N ASN A 184 18.23 13.35 -7.07
CA ASN A 184 17.69 13.47 -5.72
C ASN A 184 16.45 12.59 -5.57
N LEU A 185 16.56 11.54 -4.74
CA LEU A 185 15.48 10.57 -4.58
C LEU A 185 14.27 11.13 -3.82
N LEU A 186 14.45 12.23 -3.07
CA LEU A 186 13.39 12.92 -2.36
C LEU A 186 12.91 14.20 -3.07
N ASP A 187 13.28 14.41 -4.34
CA ASP A 187 12.77 15.53 -5.13
C ASP A 187 11.33 15.27 -5.58
N VAL A 188 10.38 15.99 -4.99
CA VAL A 188 8.93 15.81 -5.18
C VAL A 188 8.30 17.19 -5.32
N ASP A 189 7.39 17.32 -6.28
CA ASP A 189 6.55 18.50 -6.43
C ASP A 189 5.10 18.19 -5.99
N ALA A 190 4.73 18.56 -4.77
CA ALA A 190 3.37 18.34 -4.28
C ALA A 190 2.30 19.22 -4.99
N SER A 191 2.71 20.25 -5.74
CA SER A 191 1.78 21.13 -6.46
C SER A 191 1.36 20.56 -7.83
N ASP A 192 2.20 19.72 -8.43
CA ASP A 192 1.90 19.01 -9.68
C ASP A 192 2.09 17.49 -9.51
N PRO A 193 1.07 16.76 -9.05
CA PRO A 193 1.13 15.31 -8.85
C PRO A 193 1.48 14.51 -10.11
N THR A 194 1.24 15.09 -11.29
CA THR A 194 1.53 14.49 -12.60
C THR A 194 2.83 15.00 -13.21
N GLY A 195 3.49 15.93 -12.54
CA GLY A 195 4.68 16.62 -12.99
C GLY A 195 5.90 15.71 -13.00
N GLU A 196 6.90 16.16 -13.73
CA GLU A 196 8.10 15.38 -14.01
C GLU A 196 8.75 14.84 -12.73
N ALA A 197 8.89 15.66 -11.67
CA ALA A 197 9.48 15.29 -10.39
C ALA A 197 8.87 14.02 -9.78
N ASN A 198 7.56 13.79 -10.00
CA ASN A 198 6.80 12.69 -9.43
C ASN A 198 6.70 11.47 -10.34
N THR A 199 7.09 11.63 -11.61
CA THR A 199 7.11 10.54 -12.58
C THR A 199 8.02 9.42 -12.07
N PRO A 200 7.53 8.17 -12.11
CA PRO A 200 8.32 7.02 -11.69
C PRO A 200 9.61 6.93 -12.48
N MET A 201 10.66 6.41 -11.84
CA MET A 201 11.96 6.34 -12.50
C MET A 201 12.81 5.16 -12.05
N PHE A 202 13.58 4.61 -12.98
CA PHE A 202 14.72 3.78 -12.64
C PHE A 202 15.89 4.68 -12.22
N PHE A 203 16.58 4.27 -11.15
CA PHE A 203 17.80 4.90 -10.69
C PHE A 203 18.91 3.86 -10.56
N GLY A 204 20.16 4.30 -10.67
CA GLY A 204 21.29 3.42 -10.61
C GLY A 204 22.60 4.18 -10.45
N SER A 205 23.46 3.71 -9.57
CA SER A 205 24.79 4.28 -9.40
C SER A 205 25.74 3.27 -8.77
N ASP A 206 26.95 3.15 -9.33
CA ASP A 206 28.09 2.47 -8.70
C ASP A 206 28.70 3.29 -7.55
N SER A 207 28.32 4.57 -7.42
CA SER A 207 28.84 5.52 -6.44
C SER A 207 27.71 6.37 -5.83
N PRO A 208 26.73 5.74 -5.16
CA PRO A 208 25.51 6.42 -4.71
C PRO A 208 25.78 7.54 -3.69
N SER A 209 26.87 7.45 -2.92
CA SER A 209 27.27 8.49 -1.97
C SER A 209 27.50 9.88 -2.61
N THR A 210 27.85 9.94 -3.90
CA THR A 210 28.14 11.18 -4.62
C THR A 210 27.14 11.48 -5.74
N GLN A 211 26.42 10.45 -6.22
CA GLN A 211 25.52 10.55 -7.36
C GLN A 211 24.04 10.50 -6.97
N LEU A 212 23.68 9.88 -5.84
CA LEU A 212 22.30 9.79 -5.37
C LEU A 212 22.11 10.63 -4.10
N ILE A 213 21.47 11.78 -4.28
CA ILE A 213 21.14 12.70 -3.18
C ILE A 213 19.96 12.12 -2.41
N ASN A 214 20.03 12.19 -1.07
CA ASN A 214 19.05 11.67 -0.13
C ASN A 214 18.76 10.15 -0.26
N ALA A 215 19.72 9.36 -0.74
CA ALA A 215 19.58 7.91 -0.80
C ALA A 215 19.66 7.24 0.59
N PRO A 216 18.88 6.16 0.83
CA PRO A 216 18.98 5.35 2.04
C PRO A 216 20.26 4.51 2.10
N TYR A 217 20.84 4.21 0.94
CA TYR A 217 22.01 3.36 0.81
C TYR A 217 23.13 4.11 0.08
N LYS A 218 24.34 4.05 0.64
CA LYS A 218 25.50 4.82 0.15
C LYS A 218 26.77 4.00 -0.07
N SER A 219 26.77 2.71 0.26
CA SER A 219 27.99 1.89 0.33
C SER A 219 28.09 0.89 -0.84
N GLY A 220 28.80 1.24 -1.91
CA GLY A 220 28.86 0.40 -3.11
C GLY A 220 27.63 0.57 -4.00
N PRO A 221 27.46 -0.25 -5.05
CA PRO A 221 26.46 0.02 -6.07
C PRO A 221 25.02 -0.08 -5.55
N PHE A 222 24.14 0.81 -6.03
CA PHE A 222 22.74 0.89 -5.63
C PHE A 222 21.86 1.16 -6.84
N TYR A 223 20.92 0.25 -7.09
CA TYR A 223 20.02 0.30 -8.23
C TYR A 223 18.61 -0.02 -7.79
N GLY A 224 17.64 0.60 -8.46
CA GLY A 224 16.25 0.34 -8.16
C GLY A 224 15.26 1.15 -8.98
N TYR A 225 14.02 1.07 -8.53
CA TYR A 225 12.88 1.79 -9.09
C TYR A 225 12.29 2.70 -8.02
N ARG A 226 11.97 3.94 -8.37
CA ARG A 226 11.36 4.94 -7.50
C ARG A 226 9.91 5.21 -7.94
N GLN A 227 9.02 5.25 -6.96
CA GLN A 227 7.63 5.66 -7.10
C GLN A 227 7.29 6.72 -6.05
N VAL A 228 6.43 7.68 -6.42
CA VAL A 228 5.87 8.67 -5.49
C VAL A 228 4.38 8.42 -5.34
N PHE A 229 3.89 8.45 -4.10
CA PHE A 229 2.48 8.34 -3.75
C PHE A 229 2.05 9.60 -3.00
N MET A 230 0.89 10.16 -3.36
CA MET A 230 0.33 11.32 -2.69
C MET A 230 -1.02 10.97 -2.10
N SER A 231 -1.16 11.14 -0.79
CA SER A 231 -2.40 10.90 -0.06
C SER A 231 -3.08 12.22 0.25
N LYS A 232 -4.38 12.28 -0.03
CA LYS A 232 -5.23 13.43 0.28
C LYS A 232 -5.95 13.20 1.61
N ASN A 233 -6.12 14.26 2.39
CA ASN A 233 -7.04 14.23 3.53
C ASN A 233 -8.51 14.24 3.06
N GLN A 234 -9.47 14.11 3.98
CA GLN A 234 -10.90 14.19 3.65
C GLN A 234 -11.30 15.54 3.01
N GLY A 235 -10.51 16.60 3.22
CA GLY A 235 -10.69 17.91 2.60
C GLY A 235 -10.15 18.02 1.16
N GLY A 236 -9.60 16.94 0.60
CA GLY A 236 -9.08 16.89 -0.78
C GLY A 236 -7.70 17.53 -0.98
N THR A 237 -7.06 18.01 0.09
CA THR A 237 -5.70 18.56 0.07
C THR A 237 -4.69 17.45 0.28
N ILE A 238 -3.56 17.51 -0.44
CA ILE A 238 -2.44 16.58 -0.22
C ILE A 238 -1.93 16.76 1.21
N HIS A 239 -1.88 15.67 1.96
CA HIS A 239 -1.49 15.63 3.36
C HIS A 239 -0.16 14.88 3.54
N LEU A 240 0.00 13.74 2.87
CA LEU A 240 1.22 12.93 2.94
C LEU A 240 1.76 12.65 1.55
N VAL A 241 3.07 12.71 1.41
CA VAL A 241 3.80 12.33 0.19
C VAL A 241 4.78 11.22 0.56
N THR A 242 4.66 10.05 -0.05
CA THR A 242 5.54 8.91 0.21
C THR A 242 6.39 8.61 -1.01
N VAL A 243 7.72 8.62 -0.83
CA VAL A 243 8.66 8.07 -1.80
C VAL A 243 8.92 6.61 -1.44
N LEU A 244 8.71 5.72 -2.41
CA LEU A 244 8.98 4.30 -2.30
C LEU A 244 10.08 3.91 -3.29
N LEU A 245 11.10 3.21 -2.82
CA LEU A 245 12.14 2.62 -3.64
C LEU A 245 12.05 1.09 -3.57
N LEU A 246 12.00 0.44 -4.73
CA LEU A 246 12.19 -1.00 -4.86
C LEU A 246 13.64 -1.24 -5.28
N GLU A 247 14.44 -1.79 -4.38
CA GLU A 247 15.85 -2.12 -4.61
C GLU A 247 15.96 -3.34 -5.52
N THR A 248 16.76 -3.21 -6.58
CA THR A 248 17.15 -4.33 -7.45
C THR A 248 18.55 -4.82 -7.13
N TYR A 249 19.40 -3.97 -6.54
CA TYR A 249 20.75 -4.29 -6.11
C TYR A 249 21.21 -3.29 -5.01
N PRO A 250 21.92 -3.73 -3.95
CA PRO A 250 22.52 -5.07 -3.78
C PRO A 250 21.57 -6.17 -3.28
N ILE A 251 20.49 -5.83 -2.59
CA ILE A 251 19.51 -6.80 -2.09
C ILE A 251 18.20 -6.62 -2.86
N ALA A 252 18.02 -7.48 -3.85
CA ALA A 252 16.83 -7.49 -4.68
C ALA A 252 15.55 -7.67 -3.84
N GLY A 253 14.52 -6.88 -4.13
CA GLY A 253 13.19 -7.00 -3.52
C GLY A 253 13.00 -6.21 -2.22
N ARG A 254 14.06 -5.56 -1.71
CA ARG A 254 13.99 -4.71 -0.52
C ARG A 254 13.26 -3.41 -0.84
N ILE A 255 12.41 -2.97 0.08
CA ILE A 255 11.62 -1.75 -0.08
C ILE A 255 12.12 -0.70 0.90
N TRP A 256 12.34 0.51 0.40
CA TRP A 256 12.60 1.70 1.20
C TRP A 256 11.43 2.66 1.09
N GLY A 257 10.86 3.06 2.22
CA GLY A 257 9.83 4.09 2.29
C GLY A 257 10.31 5.31 3.06
N ASN A 258 10.00 6.51 2.58
CA ASN A 258 10.12 7.75 3.33
C ASN A 258 8.93 8.64 3.03
N THR A 259 8.29 9.16 4.08
CA THR A 259 7.07 9.96 3.97
C THR A 259 7.34 11.38 4.46
N TYR A 260 6.96 12.34 3.64
CA TYR A 260 6.88 13.75 3.97
C TYR A 260 5.47 14.08 4.45
N ASP A 261 5.40 14.74 5.60
CA ASP A 261 4.17 15.27 6.16
C ASP A 261 4.05 16.76 5.83
N MET A 262 3.02 17.12 5.06
CA MET A 262 2.78 18.51 4.64
C MET A 262 2.42 19.42 5.81
N GLY A 263 1.78 18.90 6.86
CA GLY A 263 1.39 19.66 8.04
C GLY A 263 2.56 19.89 8.99
N ALA A 264 3.38 18.88 9.21
CA ALA A 264 4.58 18.96 10.05
C ALA A 264 5.81 19.52 9.31
N SER A 265 5.73 19.66 7.98
CA SER A 265 6.82 20.12 7.11
C SER A 265 8.13 19.35 7.30
N THR A 266 8.03 18.02 7.43
CA THR A 266 9.19 17.17 7.74
C THR A 266 9.12 15.80 7.06
N TRP A 267 10.30 15.24 6.78
CA TRP A 267 10.45 13.84 6.37
C TRP A 267 10.62 12.95 7.59
N TYR A 268 9.92 11.83 7.63
CA TYR A 268 10.05 10.86 8.73
C TYR A 268 11.34 10.03 8.68
N GLY A 269 12.02 10.02 7.54
CA GLY A 269 13.25 9.26 7.33
C GLY A 269 12.99 7.93 6.62
N TRP A 270 14.07 7.27 6.23
CA TRP A 270 14.00 6.02 5.49
C TRP A 270 13.70 4.84 6.42
N HIS A 271 12.68 4.06 6.07
CA HIS A 271 12.35 2.78 6.69
C HIS A 271 12.53 1.66 5.65
N GLY A 272 13.37 0.68 5.95
CA GLY A 272 13.63 -0.47 5.08
C GLY A 272 12.92 -1.73 5.57
N SER A 273 12.26 -2.46 4.67
CA SER A 273 11.75 -3.81 4.93
C SER A 273 12.20 -4.77 3.84
N SER A 274 12.55 -6.00 4.25
CA SER A 274 12.76 -7.12 3.34
C SER A 274 11.44 -7.85 3.18
N MET A 275 11.06 -8.22 1.94
CA MET A 275 10.03 -9.23 1.75
C MET A 275 10.54 -10.54 2.37
N GLN A 276 9.78 -11.09 3.31
CA GLN A 276 10.00 -12.42 3.88
C GLN A 276 9.32 -13.48 3.02
#